data_AF-A0A7S4VUQ8-F1
#
_entry.id   AF-A0A7S4VUQ8-F1
#
_cell.length_a   1.000
_cell.length_b   1.000
_cell.length_c   1.000
_cell.angle_alpha   90.00
_cell.angle_beta   90.00
_cell.angle_gamma   90.00
#
_symmetry.space_group_name_H-M   'P 1'
#
loop_
_entity.id
_entity.type
_entity.pdbx_description
1 polymer ?
#
loop_
_entity_poly.entity_id
_entity_poly.type
_entity_poly.pdbx_seq_one_letter_code
_entity_poly.pdbx_strand_id
1 'polypeptide(L)'
;WLKSLEPASGSSPPPPPAAPAVESDSPHMIWWFVDAALVLLAAAVVACIEAVRFRMLNQPSWPTALPHLGGAGAGGACAGAPSAPPAGSLPRPMTPAPSGSRSRFRRSKGCLSYINIPKTAGTYITEVSRVLRKQHQGPAPPRLWGQFDLRLNCTGAFQCDVGHRNVTCCRHKDPVYNCPLWSVPPAWDQVLLDSLSDCDTFCVVRDPGGPTGHRVDRMVSEWKWAWRWAAQPVRNSRCTVEEFRAWALGYEEKVRKPPAGAGCHRIAQAEFVFSRKTGRRVCRHVLRMENLSAELDELLGEYSLTRPPLRPSSAIPCRIEVPPDVRDMVGRIYPDDFAAFGYGVYPAGSTPPPPRVVDQLRASSVEPEERVRGVMHTFFQPLQRRPAGQLQLLQVWEEAWKAAGWETRVLSLADARRHAEFEAFSARVWQVPLESNPQYDYLCYVRYMAMEAAGGGWMSDMDVLPVSMPRGLGLPHAGRFTVYLSCIPSFVSASAAEWRRMRELMVDVGSAKRKTWTKLFSDMHALKELRERAEVPYVPMWLVADGSKFARRMNRSDVVCTAWADVLAVHMSHNALKKLGLRGGHVRVVVMNLTFHLWRQHCA
;
A
#
# COMPACT_ATOMS: atom_id res chain seq x y z
N TRP A 1 18.66 -33.20 9.49
CA TRP A 1 19.36 -33.34 10.78
C TRP A 1 18.41 -33.16 11.97
N LEU A 2 17.74 -32.01 12.16
CA LEU A 2 16.70 -31.83 13.20
C LEU A 2 15.32 -32.48 12.90
N LYS A 3 15.27 -33.54 12.08
CA LYS A 3 14.02 -34.25 11.71
C LYS A 3 14.11 -35.78 11.85
N SER A 4 15.15 -36.30 12.50
CA SER A 4 15.42 -37.75 12.56
C SER A 4 15.46 -38.31 13.99
N LEU A 5 14.64 -37.80 14.91
CA LEU A 5 14.51 -38.38 16.24
C LEU A 5 13.03 -38.51 16.62
N GLU A 6 12.43 -39.61 16.20
CA GLU A 6 11.34 -40.27 16.92
C GLU A 6 11.82 -41.69 17.25
N PRO A 7 11.56 -42.20 18.46
CA PRO A 7 11.36 -43.63 18.62
C PRO A 7 9.92 -43.94 19.01
N ALA A 8 9.45 -45.01 18.40
CA ALA A 8 8.17 -45.65 18.60
C ALA A 8 7.97 -46.16 20.04
N SER A 9 6.69 -46.26 20.38
CA SER A 9 6.12 -46.87 21.58
C SER A 9 6.59 -48.32 21.80
N GLY A 10 6.98 -48.64 23.03
CA GLY A 10 7.14 -50.00 23.53
C GLY A 10 7.13 -50.02 25.06
N SER A 11 6.14 -50.68 25.64
CA SER A 11 5.92 -50.88 27.07
C SER A 11 6.76 -52.04 27.65
N SER A 12 7.35 -51.88 28.85
CA SER A 12 7.49 -52.83 30.00
C SER A 12 8.45 -52.24 31.08
N PRO A 13 8.68 -52.87 32.27
CA PRO A 13 8.36 -52.38 33.63
C PRO A 13 9.57 -51.71 34.36
N PRO A 14 9.41 -51.16 35.58
CA PRO A 14 10.43 -50.30 36.19
C PRO A 14 11.60 -51.08 36.83
N PRO A 15 12.85 -50.58 36.75
CA PRO A 15 13.97 -51.06 37.54
C PRO A 15 14.08 -50.35 38.92
N PRO A 16 14.82 -50.93 39.88
CA PRO A 16 14.89 -50.47 41.28
C PRO A 16 15.70 -49.17 41.46
N PRO A 17 15.60 -48.49 42.63
CA PRO A 17 16.16 -47.17 42.84
C PRO A 17 17.69 -47.17 42.84
N ALA A 18 18.28 -46.27 42.06
CA ALA A 18 19.72 -46.02 42.03
C ALA A 18 20.13 -44.93 43.03
N ALA A 19 21.37 -45.09 43.50
CA ALA A 19 22.14 -44.27 44.45
C ALA A 19 22.30 -42.79 44.03
N PRO A 20 22.74 -41.88 44.93
CA PRO A 20 22.68 -40.44 44.71
C PRO A 20 23.64 -39.98 43.61
N ALA A 21 23.12 -39.14 42.70
CA ALA A 21 23.85 -38.55 41.60
C ALA A 21 24.80 -37.45 42.10
N VAL A 22 26.04 -37.53 41.65
CA VAL A 22 27.05 -36.46 41.71
C VAL A 22 26.64 -35.36 40.73
N GLU A 23 26.50 -34.12 41.23
CA GLU A 23 26.34 -32.92 40.41
C GLU A 23 27.54 -32.76 39.47
N SER A 24 27.30 -32.85 38.16
CA SER A 24 28.25 -32.39 37.16
C SER A 24 27.81 -31.03 36.62
N ASP A 25 28.56 -30.01 37.04
CA ASP A 25 28.57 -28.71 36.40
C ASP A 25 29.02 -28.85 34.94
N SER A 26 28.15 -28.52 33.98
CA SER A 26 28.50 -27.75 32.77
C SER A 26 27.34 -27.59 31.77
N PRO A 27 26.43 -26.61 31.95
CA PRO A 27 25.57 -26.12 30.87
C PRO A 27 26.30 -25.14 29.93
N HIS A 28 27.50 -24.67 30.30
CA HIS A 28 28.20 -23.59 29.59
C HIS A 28 28.75 -23.98 28.21
N MET A 29 29.02 -25.26 27.96
CA MET A 29 29.67 -25.69 26.72
C MET A 29 28.73 -25.66 25.51
N ILE A 30 27.43 -25.94 25.71
CA ILE A 30 26.44 -25.99 24.62
C ILE A 30 26.15 -24.58 24.06
N TRP A 31 26.10 -23.57 24.92
CA TRP A 31 25.89 -22.18 24.49
C TRP A 31 27.06 -21.64 23.67
N TRP A 32 28.29 -22.02 24.02
CA TRP A 32 29.49 -21.68 23.24
C TRP A 32 29.43 -22.21 21.80
N PHE A 33 28.96 -23.45 21.58
CA PHE A 33 28.82 -24.00 20.23
C PHE A 33 27.73 -23.31 19.41
N VAL A 34 26.63 -22.88 20.04
CA VAL A 34 25.55 -22.15 19.37
C VAL A 34 26.02 -20.75 18.95
N ASP A 35 26.74 -20.04 19.84
CA ASP A 35 27.29 -18.72 19.53
C ASP A 35 28.38 -18.81 18.44
N ALA A 36 29.26 -19.81 18.49
CA ALA A 36 30.26 -20.06 17.45
C ALA A 36 29.62 -20.36 16.09
N ALA A 37 28.56 -21.18 16.05
CA ALA A 37 27.84 -21.50 14.81
C ALA A 37 27.13 -20.26 14.22
N LEU A 38 26.59 -19.38 15.06
CA LEU A 38 25.98 -18.12 14.62
C LEU A 38 27.00 -17.12 14.08
N VAL A 39 28.18 -17.03 14.72
CA VAL A 39 29.30 -16.22 14.22
C VAL A 39 29.79 -16.73 12.86
N LEU A 40 29.92 -18.05 12.70
CA LEU A 40 30.30 -18.66 11.42
C LEU A 40 29.25 -18.44 10.33
N LEU A 41 27.96 -18.51 10.67
CA LEU A 41 26.87 -18.22 9.73
C LEU A 41 26.87 -16.74 9.32
N ALA A 42 27.08 -15.83 10.26
CA ALA A 42 27.21 -14.40 9.97
C ALA A 42 28.43 -14.10 9.09
N ALA A 43 29.57 -14.72 9.38
CA ALA A 43 30.78 -14.61 8.58
C ALA A 43 30.57 -15.17 7.16
N ALA A 44 29.87 -16.30 7.01
CA ALA A 44 29.53 -16.87 5.71
C ALA A 44 28.59 -15.95 4.91
N VAL A 45 27.62 -15.29 5.56
CA VAL A 45 26.75 -14.30 4.91
C VAL A 45 27.55 -13.08 4.47
N VAL A 46 28.45 -12.56 5.30
CA VAL A 46 29.33 -11.42 4.94
C VAL A 46 30.27 -11.81 3.79
N ALA A 47 30.88 -13.00 3.84
CA ALA A 47 31.73 -13.51 2.75
C ALA A 47 30.94 -13.70 1.45
N CYS A 48 29.68 -14.13 1.53
CA CYS A 48 28.80 -14.23 0.36
C CYS A 48 28.47 -12.85 -0.22
N ILE A 49 28.22 -11.85 0.62
CA ILE A 49 28.01 -10.45 0.21
C ILE A 49 29.26 -9.88 -0.48
N GLU A 50 30.45 -10.07 0.10
CA GLU A 50 31.71 -9.62 -0.51
C GLU A 50 32.04 -10.37 -1.81
N ALA A 51 31.72 -11.66 -1.90
CA ALA A 51 31.88 -12.42 -3.14
C ALA A 51 30.95 -11.92 -4.26
N VAL A 52 29.70 -11.55 -3.93
CA VAL A 52 28.77 -10.90 -4.87
C VAL A 52 29.30 -9.53 -5.29
N ARG A 53 29.80 -8.73 -4.35
CA ARG A 53 30.42 -7.42 -4.61
C ARG A 53 31.61 -7.53 -5.56
N PHE A 54 32.51 -8.47 -5.32
CA PHE A 54 33.68 -8.73 -6.18
C PHE A 54 33.26 -9.15 -7.59
N ARG A 55 32.21 -9.98 -7.72
CA ARG A 55 31.67 -10.38 -9.04
C ARG A 55 31.02 -9.23 -9.80
N MET A 56 30.37 -8.29 -9.11
CA MET A 56 29.72 -7.15 -9.76
C MET A 56 30.71 -6.07 -10.19
N LEU A 57 31.78 -5.85 -9.41
CA LEU A 57 32.81 -4.86 -9.74
C LEU A 57 33.74 -5.33 -10.87
N ASN A 58 33.84 -6.64 -11.10
CA ASN A 58 34.74 -7.22 -12.11
C ASN A 58 34.02 -7.75 -13.37
N GLN A 59 32.79 -7.33 -13.66
CA GLN A 59 32.20 -7.60 -14.97
C GLN A 59 32.82 -6.68 -16.02
N PRO A 60 33.47 -7.20 -17.08
CA PRO A 60 33.96 -6.37 -18.16
C PRO A 60 32.79 -5.72 -18.89
N SER A 61 32.88 -4.40 -19.08
CA SER A 61 31.94 -3.64 -19.91
C SER A 61 31.90 -4.24 -21.31
N TRP A 62 30.71 -4.64 -21.76
CA TRP A 62 30.47 -5.12 -23.11
C TRP A 62 30.81 -4.02 -24.13
N PRO A 63 31.51 -4.33 -25.24
CA PRO A 63 31.76 -3.35 -26.28
C PRO A 63 30.47 -3.14 -27.09
N THR A 64 29.89 -1.94 -26.97
CA THR A 64 28.93 -1.42 -27.95
C THR A 64 29.69 -1.06 -29.23
N ALA A 65 29.70 -1.97 -30.19
CA ALA A 65 30.01 -1.66 -31.58
C ALA A 65 28.82 -2.06 -32.46
N LEU A 66 28.16 -1.06 -33.05
CA LEU A 66 27.27 -1.22 -34.21
C LEU A 66 28.00 -0.68 -35.44
N PRO A 67 27.82 -1.29 -36.63
CA PRO A 67 28.51 -0.87 -37.83
C PRO A 67 27.83 0.35 -38.47
N HIS A 68 28.63 1.37 -38.81
CA HIS A 68 28.23 2.48 -39.66
C HIS A 68 28.37 2.10 -41.14
N LEU A 69 27.30 2.33 -41.91
CA LEU A 69 27.35 2.48 -43.37
C LEU A 69 27.21 3.96 -43.73
N GLY A 70 28.26 4.49 -44.36
CA GLY A 70 28.26 5.42 -45.52
C GLY A 70 27.51 6.75 -45.49
N GLY A 71 28.24 7.84 -45.75
CA GLY A 71 27.68 9.06 -46.33
C GLY A 71 28.55 10.31 -46.18
N ALA A 72 29.39 10.59 -47.19
CA ALA A 72 30.25 11.76 -47.29
C ALA A 72 29.47 13.06 -47.59
N GLY A 73 29.96 14.19 -47.07
CA GLY A 73 29.55 15.54 -47.49
C GLY A 73 30.24 16.62 -46.65
N ALA A 74 31.25 17.26 -47.22
CA ALA A 74 32.09 18.28 -46.60
C ALA A 74 31.42 19.67 -46.55
N GLY A 75 31.80 20.48 -45.54
CA GLY A 75 31.77 21.94 -45.65
C GLY A 75 31.46 22.74 -44.37
N GLY A 76 32.50 23.18 -43.66
CA GLY A 76 32.63 24.58 -43.24
C GLY A 76 32.08 25.06 -41.88
N ALA A 77 33.04 25.53 -41.05
CA ALA A 77 33.01 26.71 -40.17
C ALA A 77 32.62 26.56 -38.69
N CYS A 78 33.30 27.40 -37.89
CA CYS A 78 33.61 27.27 -36.47
C CYS A 78 32.58 27.90 -35.52
N ALA A 79 32.70 27.48 -34.25
CA ALA A 79 32.37 28.21 -33.01
C ALA A 79 30.89 28.37 -32.62
N GLY A 80 30.51 27.67 -31.54
CA GLY A 80 29.28 27.92 -30.76
C GLY A 80 29.15 26.93 -29.61
N ALA A 81 29.16 27.43 -28.37
CA ALA A 81 29.02 26.66 -27.14
C ALA A 81 27.68 25.88 -27.06
N PRO A 82 27.60 24.73 -26.38
CA PRO A 82 26.37 23.95 -26.30
C PRO A 82 25.35 24.59 -25.34
N SER A 83 24.25 25.06 -25.91
CA SER A 83 23.00 25.36 -25.22
C SER A 83 22.36 24.07 -24.66
N ALA A 84 21.73 24.22 -23.49
CA ALA A 84 21.01 23.17 -22.77
C ALA A 84 20.03 22.35 -23.64
N PRO A 85 19.81 21.05 -23.32
CA PRO A 85 18.88 20.21 -24.06
C PRO A 85 17.43 20.71 -23.88
N PRO A 86 16.59 20.65 -24.94
CA PRO A 86 15.19 21.03 -24.83
C PRO A 86 14.44 20.03 -23.93
N ALA A 87 13.54 20.59 -23.12
CA ALA A 87 12.61 19.84 -22.28
C ALA A 87 11.89 18.74 -23.10
N GLY A 88 11.87 17.54 -22.54
CA GLY A 88 11.22 16.37 -23.13
C GLY A 88 9.77 16.67 -23.51
N SER A 89 9.43 16.37 -24.76
CA SER A 89 8.09 16.48 -25.30
C SER A 89 7.12 15.59 -24.51
N LEU A 90 6.10 16.21 -23.92
CA LEU A 90 4.95 15.50 -23.36
C LEU A 90 4.27 14.68 -24.47
N PRO A 91 3.70 13.50 -24.14
CA PRO A 91 2.95 12.71 -25.11
C PRO A 91 1.83 13.55 -25.71
N ARG A 92 1.73 13.55 -27.05
CA ARG A 92 0.67 14.24 -27.78
C ARG A 92 -0.70 13.85 -27.20
N PRO A 93 -1.57 14.81 -26.85
CA PRO A 93 -2.94 14.50 -26.46
C PRO A 93 -3.57 13.64 -27.56
N MET A 94 -4.22 12.55 -27.14
CA MET A 94 -5.01 11.71 -28.04
C MET A 94 -6.17 12.56 -28.57
N THR A 95 -5.93 13.27 -29.66
CA THR A 95 -6.99 13.99 -30.37
C THR A 95 -7.97 12.93 -30.88
N PRO A 96 -9.24 12.97 -30.48
CA PRO A 96 -10.24 12.07 -31.05
C PRO A 96 -10.23 12.27 -32.56
N ALA A 97 -10.02 11.17 -33.29
CA ALA A 97 -10.13 11.20 -34.74
C ALA A 97 -11.50 11.81 -35.10
N PRO A 98 -11.56 12.76 -36.06
CA PRO A 98 -12.80 13.42 -36.42
C PRO A 98 -13.88 12.37 -36.71
N SER A 99 -15.07 12.59 -36.16
CA SER A 99 -16.24 11.71 -36.14
C SER A 99 -16.77 11.28 -37.53
N GLY A 100 -16.08 11.63 -38.63
CA GLY A 100 -16.44 11.29 -40.00
C GLY A 100 -15.79 10.02 -40.58
N SER A 101 -14.77 9.44 -39.95
CA SER A 101 -14.16 8.20 -40.42
C SER A 101 -14.82 6.97 -39.77
N ARG A 102 -15.97 6.55 -40.33
CA ARG A 102 -16.54 5.22 -40.03
C ARG A 102 -15.56 4.17 -40.54
N SER A 103 -14.63 3.72 -39.69
CA SER A 103 -13.79 2.56 -40.01
C SER A 103 -14.71 1.39 -40.36
N ARG A 104 -14.37 0.66 -41.43
CA ARG A 104 -15.15 -0.48 -41.94
C ARG A 104 -15.07 -1.66 -40.96
N PHE A 105 -15.66 -1.55 -39.78
CA PHE A 105 -16.01 -2.72 -38.99
C PHE A 105 -17.09 -3.48 -39.77
N ARG A 106 -16.78 -4.69 -40.23
CA ARG A 106 -17.78 -5.64 -40.73
C ARG A 106 -18.81 -5.82 -39.62
N ARG A 107 -20.05 -5.36 -39.84
CA ARG A 107 -21.16 -5.57 -38.90
C ARG A 107 -21.38 -7.08 -38.75
N SER A 108 -21.06 -7.63 -37.58
CA SER A 108 -21.61 -8.92 -37.17
C SER A 108 -23.09 -8.67 -36.83
N LYS A 109 -23.96 -8.85 -37.82
CA LYS A 109 -25.41 -8.70 -37.58
C LYS A 109 -25.82 -9.69 -36.50
N GLY A 110 -26.29 -9.18 -35.36
CA GLY A 110 -26.95 -9.98 -34.32
C GLY A 110 -26.08 -10.43 -33.14
N CYS A 111 -24.84 -9.95 -32.98
CA CYS A 111 -24.06 -10.28 -31.77
C CYS A 111 -23.40 -9.07 -31.10
N LEU A 112 -23.60 -8.98 -29.77
CA LEU A 112 -23.13 -7.90 -28.93
C LEU A 112 -22.41 -8.45 -27.66
N SER A 113 -21.19 -7.98 -27.41
CA SER A 113 -20.31 -8.32 -26.28
C SER A 113 -20.16 -7.15 -25.31
N TYR A 114 -20.17 -7.41 -24.01
CA TYR A 114 -19.96 -6.38 -23.00
C TYR A 114 -18.55 -6.40 -22.44
N ILE A 115 -17.81 -5.30 -22.58
CA ILE A 115 -16.56 -5.06 -21.86
C ILE A 115 -16.90 -4.44 -20.50
N ASN A 116 -16.76 -5.23 -19.45
CA ASN A 116 -17.13 -4.80 -18.10
C ASN A 116 -16.03 -3.91 -17.47
N ILE A 117 -16.33 -2.61 -17.40
CA ILE A 117 -15.53 -1.63 -16.69
C ILE A 117 -15.98 -1.59 -15.22
N PRO A 118 -15.11 -1.84 -14.23
CA PRO A 118 -15.51 -1.80 -12.84
C PRO A 118 -16.13 -0.46 -12.41
N LYS A 119 -17.24 -0.56 -11.67
CA LYS A 119 -17.95 0.56 -11.00
C LYS A 119 -18.72 1.54 -11.88
N THR A 120 -18.89 1.20 -13.15
CA THR A 120 -19.77 1.94 -14.06
C THR A 120 -21.18 1.38 -13.99
N ALA A 121 -21.45 0.25 -14.65
CA ALA A 121 -22.76 -0.41 -14.74
C ALA A 121 -22.72 -1.94 -14.67
N GLY A 122 -21.58 -2.55 -14.30
CA GLY A 122 -21.35 -3.99 -14.40
C GLY A 122 -22.48 -4.86 -13.85
N THR A 123 -22.89 -4.65 -12.60
CA THR A 123 -24.00 -5.41 -11.99
C THR A 123 -25.31 -5.27 -12.76
N TYR A 124 -25.63 -4.06 -13.22
CA TYR A 124 -26.86 -3.78 -13.97
C TYR A 124 -26.86 -4.51 -15.32
N ILE A 125 -25.78 -4.40 -16.10
CA ILE A 125 -25.67 -5.06 -17.41
C ILE A 125 -25.65 -6.59 -17.28
N THR A 126 -24.98 -7.12 -16.26
CA THR A 126 -24.97 -8.55 -15.96
C THR A 126 -26.37 -9.08 -15.62
N GLU A 127 -27.19 -8.32 -14.90
CA GLU A 127 -28.59 -8.71 -14.63
C GLU A 127 -29.48 -8.68 -15.87
N VAL A 128 -29.32 -7.67 -16.75
CA VAL A 128 -30.00 -7.62 -18.05
C VAL A 128 -29.71 -8.91 -18.84
N SER A 129 -28.43 -9.26 -18.95
CA SER A 129 -27.99 -10.47 -19.64
C SER A 129 -28.56 -11.76 -19.04
N ARG A 130 -28.66 -11.84 -17.70
CA ARG A 130 -29.29 -12.99 -17.02
C ARG A 130 -30.77 -13.13 -17.36
N VAL A 131 -31.50 -12.03 -17.50
CA VAL A 131 -32.91 -12.08 -17.88
C VAL A 131 -33.07 -12.40 -19.37
N LEU A 132 -32.26 -11.80 -20.24
CA LEU A 132 -32.22 -12.14 -21.67
C LEU A 132 -31.96 -13.65 -21.87
N ARG A 133 -31.11 -14.26 -21.04
CA ARG A 133 -30.90 -15.71 -21.02
C ARG A 133 -32.17 -16.51 -20.79
N LYS A 134 -32.99 -16.08 -19.83
CA LYS A 134 -34.24 -16.77 -19.48
C LYS A 134 -35.31 -16.62 -20.56
N GLN A 135 -35.27 -15.53 -21.30
CA GLN A 135 -36.25 -15.23 -22.36
C GLN A 135 -35.87 -15.85 -23.71
N HIS A 136 -34.62 -16.28 -23.89
CA HIS A 136 -34.17 -16.88 -25.13
C HIS A 136 -34.73 -18.29 -25.31
N GLN A 137 -35.50 -18.48 -26.39
CA GLN A 137 -36.10 -19.77 -26.77
C GLN A 137 -35.35 -20.46 -27.92
N GLY A 138 -34.26 -19.86 -28.43
CA GLY A 138 -33.48 -20.42 -29.53
C GLY A 138 -32.56 -21.56 -29.11
N PRO A 139 -32.07 -22.36 -30.09
CA PRO A 139 -31.24 -23.54 -29.83
C PRO A 139 -29.82 -23.20 -29.35
N ALA A 140 -29.34 -21.97 -29.56
CA ALA A 140 -28.04 -21.52 -29.09
C ALA A 140 -28.22 -20.65 -27.83
N PRO A 141 -27.52 -20.90 -26.71
CA PRO A 141 -27.63 -20.05 -25.54
C PRO A 141 -27.22 -18.62 -25.89
N PRO A 142 -27.96 -17.59 -25.45
CA PRO A 142 -27.62 -16.22 -25.78
C PRO A 142 -26.28 -15.84 -25.13
N ARG A 143 -25.55 -14.92 -25.78
CA ARG A 143 -24.30 -14.38 -25.23
C ARG A 143 -24.59 -13.79 -23.86
N LEU A 144 -23.88 -14.31 -22.86
CA LEU A 144 -23.90 -13.72 -21.53
C LEU A 144 -22.88 -12.58 -21.42
N TRP A 145 -23.08 -11.68 -20.47
CA TRP A 145 -22.25 -10.48 -20.30
C TRP A 145 -21.62 -10.39 -18.92
N GLY A 146 -20.45 -9.77 -18.84
CA GLY A 146 -19.72 -9.55 -17.60
C GLY A 146 -19.28 -10.85 -16.96
N GLN A 147 -19.54 -11.04 -15.67
CA GLN A 147 -19.09 -12.23 -14.92
C GLN A 147 -19.69 -13.56 -15.41
N PHE A 148 -20.72 -13.51 -16.25
CA PHE A 148 -21.36 -14.71 -16.80
C PHE A 148 -20.93 -15.03 -18.24
N ASP A 149 -20.10 -14.20 -18.89
CA ASP A 149 -19.58 -14.52 -20.22
C ASP A 149 -18.50 -15.61 -20.12
N LEU A 150 -18.92 -16.86 -20.33
CA LEU A 150 -18.06 -18.06 -20.22
C LEU A 150 -17.05 -18.21 -21.37
N ARG A 151 -17.12 -17.35 -22.40
CA ARG A 151 -16.18 -17.40 -23.53
C ARG A 151 -14.94 -16.55 -23.32
N LEU A 152 -15.00 -15.62 -22.36
CA LEU A 152 -13.83 -14.83 -22.05
C LEU A 152 -12.70 -15.79 -21.68
N ASN A 153 -11.53 -15.54 -22.23
CA ASN A 153 -10.32 -16.29 -21.94
C ASN A 153 -9.15 -15.30 -21.91
N CYS A 154 -8.01 -15.69 -21.36
CA CYS A 154 -6.82 -14.87 -21.46
C CYS A 154 -5.55 -15.70 -21.31
N THR A 155 -4.40 -15.12 -21.64
CA THR A 155 -3.11 -15.75 -21.38
C THR A 155 -2.91 -15.92 -19.87
N GLY A 156 -2.72 -17.16 -19.42
CA GLY A 156 -2.46 -17.43 -18.00
C GLY A 156 -3.68 -17.32 -17.10
N ALA A 157 -4.87 -17.70 -17.59
CA ALA A 157 -6.06 -17.84 -16.77
C ALA A 157 -5.81 -18.79 -15.56
N PHE A 158 -6.28 -18.39 -14.38
CA PHE A 158 -6.15 -19.19 -13.16
C PHE A 158 -7.32 -18.90 -12.20
N GLN A 159 -7.56 -19.77 -11.22
CA GLN A 159 -8.57 -19.53 -10.19
C GLN A 159 -8.03 -18.59 -9.13
N CYS A 160 -8.73 -17.49 -8.83
CA CYS A 160 -8.39 -16.57 -7.75
C CYS A 160 -9.61 -16.24 -6.87
N ASP A 161 -9.36 -15.93 -5.60
CA ASP A 161 -10.41 -15.54 -4.66
C ASP A 161 -10.68 -14.04 -4.76
N VAL A 162 -11.89 -13.69 -5.19
CA VAL A 162 -12.37 -12.30 -5.24
C VAL A 162 -13.64 -12.19 -4.42
N GLY A 163 -13.50 -11.71 -3.18
CA GLY A 163 -14.63 -11.48 -2.28
C GLY A 163 -15.31 -12.78 -1.83
N HIS A 164 -14.52 -13.81 -1.48
CA HIS A 164 -14.98 -15.13 -1.04
C HIS A 164 -15.63 -15.97 -2.14
N ARG A 165 -15.21 -15.75 -3.39
CA ARG A 165 -15.64 -16.54 -4.55
C ARG A 165 -14.43 -16.92 -5.36
N ASN A 166 -14.31 -18.21 -5.65
CA ASN A 166 -13.38 -18.69 -6.65
C ASN A 166 -13.89 -18.27 -8.02
N VAL A 167 -13.12 -17.41 -8.69
CA VAL A 167 -13.44 -16.91 -10.02
C VAL A 167 -12.22 -17.08 -10.92
N THR A 168 -12.45 -17.21 -12.22
CA THR A 168 -11.35 -17.20 -13.19
C THR A 168 -10.79 -15.78 -13.29
N CYS A 169 -9.49 -15.67 -13.10
CA CYS A 169 -8.73 -14.44 -13.13
C CYS A 169 -7.66 -14.51 -14.21
N CYS A 170 -7.23 -13.35 -14.70
CA CYS A 170 -6.16 -13.26 -15.67
C CYS A 170 -4.84 -12.86 -15.01
N ARG A 171 -3.75 -13.54 -15.38
CA ARG A 171 -2.40 -13.17 -14.95
C ARG A 171 -1.77 -12.26 -16.00
N HIS A 172 -1.59 -11.00 -15.67
CA HIS A 172 -0.89 -10.07 -16.55
C HIS A 172 0.64 -10.24 -16.46
N LYS A 173 1.38 -9.87 -17.53
CA LYS A 173 2.85 -9.93 -17.57
C LYS A 173 3.51 -9.06 -16.51
N ASP A 174 2.85 -7.97 -16.13
CA ASP A 174 3.18 -7.27 -14.91
C ASP A 174 2.64 -8.11 -13.74
N PRO A 175 3.51 -8.80 -12.94
CA PRO A 175 3.14 -9.86 -11.99
C PRO A 175 2.27 -9.39 -10.82
N VAL A 176 1.79 -8.16 -10.92
CA VAL A 176 1.21 -7.38 -9.85
C VAL A 176 -0.33 -7.38 -10.01
N TYR A 177 -0.90 -7.56 -11.21
CA TYR A 177 -2.36 -7.55 -11.43
C TYR A 177 -2.98 -8.96 -11.48
N ASN A 178 -3.82 -9.26 -10.48
CA ASN A 178 -4.75 -10.38 -10.49
C ASN A 178 -6.16 -9.83 -10.57
N CYS A 179 -6.80 -9.96 -11.73
CA CYS A 179 -8.11 -9.40 -11.96
C CYS A 179 -9.09 -10.47 -12.42
N PRO A 180 -10.36 -10.44 -11.97
CA PRO A 180 -11.40 -11.25 -12.55
C PRO A 180 -11.36 -11.10 -14.07
N LEU A 181 -11.51 -12.20 -14.79
CA LEU A 181 -11.33 -12.25 -16.24
C LEU A 181 -12.18 -11.20 -16.98
N TRP A 182 -13.40 -10.95 -16.50
CA TRP A 182 -14.30 -9.92 -17.04
C TRP A 182 -13.96 -8.48 -16.63
N SER A 183 -12.92 -8.24 -15.84
CA SER A 183 -12.51 -6.90 -15.36
C SER A 183 -11.10 -6.52 -15.82
N VAL A 184 -10.57 -7.22 -16.84
CA VAL A 184 -9.26 -6.95 -17.43
C VAL A 184 -9.46 -6.05 -18.66
N PRO A 185 -8.69 -4.96 -18.82
CA PRO A 185 -8.66 -4.20 -20.06
C PRO A 185 -8.31 -5.10 -21.25
N PRO A 186 -9.16 -5.26 -22.28
CA PRO A 186 -8.93 -6.30 -23.28
C PRO A 186 -7.64 -6.11 -24.06
N ALA A 187 -7.19 -4.87 -24.25
CA ALA A 187 -5.93 -4.56 -24.95
C ALA A 187 -4.67 -5.05 -24.21
N TRP A 188 -4.78 -5.45 -22.95
CA TRP A 188 -3.66 -5.95 -22.15
C TRP A 188 -3.34 -7.43 -22.45
N ASP A 189 -4.28 -8.17 -23.03
CA ASP A 189 -4.11 -9.58 -23.34
C ASP A 189 -4.75 -9.93 -24.69
N GLN A 190 -3.96 -10.46 -25.62
CA GLN A 190 -4.42 -10.73 -26.98
C GLN A 190 -5.50 -11.84 -27.01
N VAL A 191 -5.38 -12.88 -26.18
CA VAL A 191 -6.38 -13.97 -26.11
C VAL A 191 -7.72 -13.42 -25.63
N LEU A 192 -7.71 -12.50 -24.66
CA LEU A 192 -8.91 -11.81 -24.21
C LEU A 192 -9.51 -10.91 -25.30
N LEU A 193 -8.67 -10.13 -25.98
CA LEU A 193 -9.12 -9.31 -27.11
C LEU A 193 -9.75 -10.14 -28.23
N ASP A 194 -9.13 -11.28 -28.57
CA ASP A 194 -9.62 -12.20 -29.60
C ASP A 194 -10.95 -12.85 -29.20
N SER A 195 -11.15 -13.16 -27.91
CA SER A 195 -12.42 -13.70 -27.38
C SER A 195 -13.62 -12.74 -27.51
N LEU A 196 -13.34 -11.46 -27.78
CA LEU A 196 -14.35 -10.42 -28.01
C LEU A 196 -14.55 -10.10 -29.51
N SER A 197 -13.68 -10.61 -30.39
CA SER A 197 -13.60 -10.20 -31.79
C SER A 197 -14.71 -10.75 -32.70
N ASP A 198 -15.43 -11.78 -32.24
CA ASP A 198 -16.53 -12.42 -32.97
C ASP A 198 -17.83 -11.59 -32.99
N CYS A 199 -17.92 -10.54 -32.17
CA CYS A 199 -19.12 -9.75 -31.97
C CYS A 199 -18.79 -8.27 -31.78
N ASP A 200 -19.78 -7.40 -31.96
CA ASP A 200 -19.60 -5.99 -31.67
C ASP A 200 -19.49 -5.76 -30.16
N THR A 201 -18.59 -4.89 -29.73
CA THR A 201 -18.35 -4.63 -28.30
C THR A 201 -19.08 -3.38 -27.85
N PHE A 202 -19.63 -3.40 -26.65
CA PHE A 202 -20.06 -2.20 -25.95
C PHE A 202 -19.51 -2.17 -24.53
N CYS A 203 -19.45 -0.98 -23.97
CA CYS A 203 -19.00 -0.72 -22.61
C CYS A 203 -19.76 0.47 -22.07
N VAL A 204 -19.81 0.58 -20.75
CA VAL A 204 -20.40 1.73 -20.07
C VAL A 204 -19.29 2.47 -19.33
N VAL A 205 -19.13 3.76 -19.63
CA VAL A 205 -18.27 4.67 -18.89
C VAL A 205 -19.09 5.51 -17.92
N ARG A 206 -18.46 6.00 -16.87
CA ARG A 206 -19.08 6.82 -15.84
C ARG A 206 -18.18 7.99 -15.50
N ASP A 207 -18.78 9.13 -15.19
CA ASP A 207 -18.03 10.32 -14.79
C ASP A 207 -17.02 9.98 -13.66
N PRO A 208 -15.70 10.15 -13.92
CA PRO A 208 -14.69 9.99 -12.89
C PRO A 208 -14.76 11.13 -11.87
N GLY A 209 -15.14 12.37 -12.24
CA GLY A 209 -15.11 13.55 -11.36
C GLY A 209 -15.24 14.93 -12.03
N GLY A 210 -16.14 15.13 -12.99
CA GLY A 210 -16.27 16.32 -13.84
C GLY A 210 -16.33 17.70 -13.13
N PRO A 211 -15.84 18.77 -13.78
CA PRO A 211 -15.85 20.14 -13.23
C PRO A 211 -17.24 20.79 -13.18
N THR A 212 -18.28 20.16 -13.74
CA THR A 212 -19.68 20.62 -13.62
C THR A 212 -20.29 20.35 -12.24
N GLY A 213 -19.45 20.11 -11.22
CA GLY A 213 -19.77 20.35 -9.82
C GLY A 213 -20.21 19.13 -9.00
N HIS A 214 -20.56 17.98 -9.59
CA HIS A 214 -21.34 17.02 -8.82
C HIS A 214 -20.96 15.53 -8.83
N ARG A 215 -20.03 15.03 -9.66
CA ARG A 215 -20.02 13.57 -9.91
C ARG A 215 -18.63 12.93 -10.02
N VAL A 216 -17.96 12.67 -8.88
CA VAL A 216 -16.95 11.57 -8.80
C VAL A 216 -17.62 10.21 -8.68
N ASP A 217 -18.53 9.99 -9.60
CA ASP A 217 -19.63 9.05 -9.49
C ASP A 217 -19.11 7.61 -9.47
N ARG A 218 -18.06 7.36 -10.25
CA ARG A 218 -17.29 6.11 -10.21
C ARG A 218 -16.60 5.88 -8.86
N MET A 219 -16.00 6.91 -8.27
CA MET A 219 -15.31 6.81 -6.97
C MET A 219 -16.31 6.55 -5.83
N VAL A 220 -17.45 7.25 -5.83
CA VAL A 220 -18.54 7.03 -4.86
C VAL A 220 -19.11 5.62 -5.00
N SER A 221 -19.24 5.11 -6.23
CA SER A 221 -19.66 3.73 -6.50
C SER A 221 -18.68 2.71 -5.91
N GLU A 222 -17.37 2.96 -6.04
CA GLU A 222 -16.34 2.12 -5.45
C GLU A 222 -16.38 2.15 -3.93
N TRP A 223 -16.54 3.33 -3.34
CA TRP A 223 -16.66 3.47 -1.89
C TRP A 223 -17.89 2.73 -1.33
N LYS A 224 -19.06 2.89 -1.96
CA LYS A 224 -20.29 2.15 -1.58
C LYS A 224 -20.12 0.64 -1.71
N TRP A 225 -19.39 0.18 -2.73
CA TRP A 225 -19.09 -1.23 -2.86
C TRP A 225 -18.12 -1.71 -1.77
N ALA A 226 -17.06 -0.94 -1.48
CA ALA A 226 -16.13 -1.25 -0.40
C ALA A 226 -16.86 -1.29 0.95
N TRP A 227 -17.82 -0.40 1.16
CA TRP A 227 -18.69 -0.39 2.33
C TRP A 227 -19.47 -1.69 2.51
N ARG A 228 -20.09 -2.18 1.43
CA ARG A 228 -20.90 -3.40 1.45
C ARG A 228 -20.07 -4.69 1.61
N TRP A 229 -18.85 -4.72 1.06
CA TRP A 229 -18.11 -5.98 0.87
C TRP A 229 -16.75 -6.06 1.56
N ALA A 230 -16.21 -4.98 2.12
CA ALA A 230 -14.93 -5.04 2.84
C ALA A 230 -15.06 -5.69 4.24
N ALA A 231 -13.93 -6.19 4.74
CA ALA A 231 -13.77 -6.60 6.13
C ALA A 231 -14.05 -5.43 7.09
N GLN A 232 -14.29 -5.77 8.37
CA GLN A 232 -15.03 -4.98 9.37
C GLN A 232 -14.78 -3.46 9.53
N PRO A 233 -13.62 -2.81 9.28
CA PRO A 233 -13.54 -1.36 9.49
C PRO A 233 -14.45 -0.52 8.58
N VAL A 234 -14.86 -1.02 7.39
CA VAL A 234 -15.75 -0.25 6.50
C VAL A 234 -17.22 -0.54 6.81
N ARG A 235 -17.60 -1.72 7.32
CA ARG A 235 -19.02 -2.04 7.60
C ARG A 235 -19.68 -1.10 8.62
N ASN A 236 -18.89 -0.46 9.48
CA ASN A 236 -19.37 0.50 10.48
C ASN A 236 -19.24 1.95 10.02
N SER A 237 -18.72 2.21 8.82
CA SER A 237 -18.56 3.56 8.30
C SER A 237 -19.94 4.14 7.99
N ARG A 238 -20.19 5.39 8.39
CA ARG A 238 -21.41 6.14 8.10
C ARG A 238 -21.34 6.70 6.67
N CYS A 239 -22.51 7.03 6.11
CA CYS A 239 -22.56 7.78 4.86
C CYS A 239 -22.27 9.27 5.12
N THR A 240 -21.03 9.62 5.47
CA THR A 240 -20.61 11.01 5.75
C THR A 240 -19.50 11.47 4.82
N VAL A 241 -19.44 12.78 4.59
CA VAL A 241 -18.47 13.45 3.71
C VAL A 241 -17.04 13.19 4.19
N GLU A 242 -16.81 13.24 5.50
CA GLU A 242 -15.50 13.11 6.14
C GLU A 242 -14.94 11.69 5.99
N GLU A 243 -15.78 10.68 6.17
CA GLU A 243 -15.36 9.29 6.02
C GLU A 243 -15.11 8.93 4.56
N PHE A 244 -15.95 9.41 3.64
CA PHE A 244 -15.70 9.29 2.22
C PHE A 244 -14.38 9.97 1.82
N ARG A 245 -14.14 11.19 2.32
CA ARG A 245 -12.90 11.93 2.09
C ARG A 245 -11.68 11.16 2.58
N ALA A 246 -11.69 10.71 3.82
CA ALA A 246 -10.59 9.93 4.42
C ALA A 246 -10.33 8.63 3.63
N TRP A 247 -11.40 7.93 3.23
CA TRP A 247 -11.29 6.74 2.39
C TRP A 247 -10.70 7.07 1.01
N ALA A 248 -11.15 8.15 0.37
CA ALA A 248 -10.75 8.53 -0.98
C ALA A 248 -9.29 8.99 -1.04
N LEU A 249 -8.82 9.75 -0.03
CA LEU A 249 -7.40 10.11 0.10
C LEU A 249 -6.52 8.87 0.33
N GLY A 250 -7.00 7.91 1.15
CA GLY A 250 -6.34 6.61 1.27
C GLY A 250 -6.45 5.72 0.02
N TYR A 251 -7.37 6.02 -0.90
CA TYR A 251 -7.51 5.34 -2.19
C TYR A 251 -6.44 5.83 -3.17
N GLU A 252 -6.15 7.13 -3.22
CA GLU A 252 -5.10 7.72 -4.09
C GLU A 252 -3.76 6.99 -3.96
N GLU A 253 -3.29 6.80 -2.73
CA GLU A 253 -2.04 6.11 -2.44
C GLU A 253 -2.02 4.69 -3.02
N LYS A 254 -3.18 4.02 -2.99
CA LYS A 254 -3.35 2.66 -3.49
C LYS A 254 -3.56 2.58 -5.00
N VAL A 255 -3.88 3.69 -5.68
CA VAL A 255 -3.85 3.75 -7.16
C VAL A 255 -2.41 3.98 -7.63
N ARG A 256 -1.66 4.83 -6.92
CA ARG A 256 -0.26 5.15 -7.26
C ARG A 256 0.69 3.96 -7.08
N LYS A 257 0.44 3.09 -6.10
CA LYS A 257 1.29 1.94 -5.82
C LYS A 257 0.77 0.69 -6.56
N PRO A 258 1.51 0.13 -7.53
CA PRO A 258 1.19 -1.19 -8.07
C PRO A 258 1.16 -2.22 -6.93
N PRO A 259 0.11 -3.07 -6.85
CA PRO A 259 -0.97 -3.20 -7.82
C PRO A 259 -2.16 -2.27 -7.65
N ALA A 260 -2.84 -2.03 -8.79
CA ALA A 260 -4.27 -1.74 -8.82
C ALA A 260 -5.00 -2.90 -8.12
N GLY A 261 -5.17 -2.78 -6.80
CA GLY A 261 -5.60 -3.86 -5.92
C GLY A 261 -6.99 -4.40 -6.25
N ALA A 262 -7.32 -5.52 -5.60
CA ALA A 262 -8.63 -6.20 -5.56
C ALA A 262 -9.50 -6.00 -6.82
N GLY A 263 -9.12 -6.66 -7.92
CA GLY A 263 -9.99 -6.85 -9.07
C GLY A 263 -9.99 -5.74 -10.13
N CYS A 264 -8.86 -5.03 -10.32
CA CYS A 264 -8.72 -4.02 -11.37
C CYS A 264 -9.67 -2.80 -11.23
N HIS A 265 -10.31 -2.60 -10.07
CA HIS A 265 -11.25 -1.51 -9.87
C HIS A 265 -10.64 -0.11 -10.02
N ARG A 266 -9.32 -0.03 -9.90
CA ARG A 266 -8.56 1.23 -9.88
C ARG A 266 -8.00 1.64 -11.24
N ILE A 267 -8.15 0.83 -12.27
CA ILE A 267 -7.61 1.13 -13.61
C ILE A 267 -8.46 2.24 -14.26
N ALA A 268 -7.83 3.13 -15.02
CA ALA A 268 -8.55 4.12 -15.83
C ALA A 268 -9.54 3.44 -16.80
N GLN A 269 -10.75 3.98 -16.95
CA GLN A 269 -11.74 3.48 -17.91
C GLN A 269 -11.23 3.56 -19.35
N ALA A 270 -10.38 4.55 -19.66
CA ALA A 270 -9.74 4.71 -20.95
C ALA A 270 -8.95 3.45 -21.38
N GLU A 271 -8.32 2.74 -20.45
CA GLU A 271 -7.58 1.49 -20.74
C GLU A 271 -8.51 0.36 -21.22
N PHE A 272 -9.79 0.36 -20.80
CA PHE A 272 -10.78 -0.62 -21.27
C PHE A 272 -11.35 -0.27 -22.65
N VAL A 273 -11.36 1.02 -23.01
CA VAL A 273 -11.95 1.51 -24.26
C VAL A 273 -10.90 1.59 -25.37
N PHE A 274 -9.66 1.93 -25.03
CA PHE A 274 -8.57 2.17 -25.97
C PHE A 274 -7.35 1.32 -25.65
N SER A 275 -6.71 0.78 -26.68
CA SER A 275 -5.41 0.14 -26.56
C SER A 275 -4.34 1.20 -26.38
N ARG A 276 -3.69 1.24 -25.22
CA ARG A 276 -2.56 2.16 -24.98
C ARG A 276 -1.42 2.00 -25.99
N LYS A 277 -1.13 0.77 -26.40
CA LYS A 277 -0.06 0.45 -27.36
C LYS A 277 -0.33 1.01 -28.76
N THR A 278 -1.60 1.02 -29.19
CA THR A 278 -1.95 1.30 -30.59
C THR A 278 -2.83 2.55 -30.76
N GLY A 279 -3.35 3.11 -29.67
CA GLY A 279 -4.40 4.13 -29.67
C GLY A 279 -5.75 3.67 -30.22
N ARG A 280 -5.87 2.40 -30.66
CA ARG A 280 -7.10 1.91 -31.29
C ARG A 280 -8.19 1.71 -30.25
N ARG A 281 -9.40 2.14 -30.59
CA ARG A 281 -10.61 1.86 -29.82
C ARG A 281 -10.96 0.37 -29.92
N VAL A 282 -11.09 -0.27 -28.77
CA VAL A 282 -11.44 -1.68 -28.59
C VAL A 282 -12.93 -1.85 -28.29
N CYS A 283 -13.53 -0.90 -27.56
CA CYS A 283 -14.96 -0.88 -27.29
C CYS A 283 -15.71 -0.10 -28.38
N ARG A 284 -16.46 -0.78 -29.24
CA ARG A 284 -17.14 -0.15 -30.40
C ARG A 284 -18.20 0.85 -29.96
N HIS A 285 -19.08 0.47 -29.04
CA HIS A 285 -20.16 1.31 -28.53
C HIS A 285 -19.88 1.73 -27.09
N VAL A 286 -19.61 3.01 -26.85
CA VAL A 286 -19.30 3.55 -25.52
C VAL A 286 -20.53 4.28 -25.03
N LEU A 287 -21.22 3.70 -24.05
CA LEU A 287 -22.40 4.28 -23.44
C LEU A 287 -22.02 5.06 -22.17
N ARG A 288 -22.80 6.07 -21.80
CA ARG A 288 -22.59 6.90 -20.62
C ARG A 288 -23.57 6.53 -19.52
N MET A 289 -23.07 6.40 -18.28
CA MET A 289 -23.88 5.98 -17.14
C MET A 289 -25.06 6.93 -16.88
N GLU A 290 -24.86 8.22 -17.07
CA GLU A 290 -25.87 9.28 -16.91
C GLU A 290 -27.05 9.15 -17.88
N ASN A 291 -26.83 8.51 -19.04
CA ASN A 291 -27.84 8.31 -20.09
C ASN A 291 -28.13 6.83 -20.34
N LEU A 292 -27.66 5.94 -19.45
CA LEU A 292 -27.55 4.51 -19.74
C LEU A 292 -28.87 3.88 -20.16
N SER A 293 -30.00 4.30 -19.59
CA SER A 293 -31.29 3.72 -19.97
C SER A 293 -31.62 3.96 -21.43
N ALA A 294 -31.50 5.20 -21.90
CA ALA A 294 -31.85 5.57 -23.27
C ALA A 294 -30.84 4.99 -24.27
N GLU A 295 -29.54 5.17 -24.00
CA GLU A 295 -28.48 4.71 -24.90
C GLU A 295 -28.42 3.17 -24.99
N LEU A 296 -28.75 2.46 -23.90
CA LEU A 296 -28.84 1.00 -23.93
C LEU A 296 -30.09 0.54 -24.69
N ASP A 297 -31.25 1.18 -24.52
CA ASP A 297 -32.46 0.81 -25.26
C ASP A 297 -32.26 0.99 -26.77
N GLU A 298 -31.64 2.09 -27.18
CA GLU A 298 -31.27 2.35 -28.57
C GLU A 298 -30.32 1.27 -29.10
N LEU A 299 -29.23 1.00 -28.38
CA LEU A 299 -28.26 -0.03 -28.77
C LEU A 299 -28.91 -1.41 -28.87
N LEU A 300 -29.74 -1.80 -27.90
CA LEU A 300 -30.40 -3.11 -27.93
C LEU A 300 -31.36 -3.21 -29.13
N GLY A 301 -32.06 -2.13 -29.47
CA GLY A 301 -32.90 -2.04 -30.66
C GLY A 301 -32.13 -2.32 -31.96
N GLU A 302 -30.91 -1.78 -32.11
CA GLU A 302 -30.05 -2.03 -33.28
C GLU A 302 -29.71 -3.52 -33.48
N TYR A 303 -29.68 -4.30 -32.40
CA TYR A 303 -29.39 -5.74 -32.42
C TYR A 303 -30.64 -6.60 -32.27
N SER A 304 -31.85 -6.02 -32.39
CA SER A 304 -33.14 -6.72 -32.21
C SER A 304 -33.25 -7.40 -30.84
N LEU A 305 -32.70 -6.76 -29.82
CA LEU A 305 -32.78 -7.17 -28.42
C LEU A 305 -33.73 -6.22 -27.70
N THR A 306 -34.52 -6.75 -26.75
CA THR A 306 -35.42 -5.95 -25.92
C THR A 306 -34.91 -5.91 -24.49
N ARG A 307 -34.80 -4.71 -23.90
CA ARG A 307 -34.41 -4.59 -22.50
C ARG A 307 -35.50 -5.19 -21.59
N PRO A 308 -35.15 -6.12 -20.68
CA PRO A 308 -36.10 -6.60 -19.70
C PRO A 308 -36.47 -5.49 -18.70
N PRO A 309 -37.67 -5.49 -18.11
CA PRO A 309 -38.02 -4.57 -17.05
C PRO A 309 -37.07 -4.77 -15.87
N LEU A 310 -36.37 -3.70 -15.49
CA LEU A 310 -35.33 -3.77 -14.48
C LEU A 310 -35.90 -3.41 -13.12
N ARG A 311 -35.56 -4.24 -12.14
CA ARG A 311 -35.77 -3.86 -10.74
C ARG A 311 -34.82 -2.71 -10.43
N PRO A 312 -35.28 -1.66 -9.74
CA PRO A 312 -34.38 -0.68 -9.17
C PRO A 312 -33.28 -1.43 -8.43
N SER A 313 -32.03 -1.13 -8.74
CA SER A 313 -30.92 -1.57 -7.91
C SER A 313 -31.26 -1.19 -6.46
N SER A 314 -31.03 -2.10 -5.51
CA SER A 314 -31.02 -1.77 -4.09
C SER A 314 -29.83 -0.85 -3.81
N ALA A 315 -29.94 0.36 -4.33
CA ALA A 315 -28.96 1.41 -4.19
C ALA A 315 -28.91 1.70 -2.71
N ILE A 316 -27.71 1.54 -2.14
CA ILE A 316 -27.42 2.00 -0.81
C ILE A 316 -27.80 3.49 -0.76
N PRO A 317 -28.77 3.90 0.10
CA PRO A 317 -29.22 5.27 0.21
C PRO A 317 -28.11 6.08 0.86
N CYS A 318 -27.18 6.53 0.03
CA CYS A 318 -26.02 7.28 0.45
C CYS A 318 -25.76 8.36 -0.58
N ARG A 319 -26.14 9.59 -0.26
CA ARG A 319 -25.89 10.78 -1.06
C ARG A 319 -24.82 11.57 -0.33
N ILE A 320 -23.69 11.77 -0.98
CA ILE A 320 -22.54 12.48 -0.41
C ILE A 320 -22.19 13.61 -1.34
N GLU A 321 -22.07 14.79 -0.77
CA GLU A 321 -21.41 15.89 -1.43
C GLU A 321 -19.90 15.63 -1.45
N VAL A 322 -19.33 15.62 -2.64
CA VAL A 322 -17.93 15.27 -2.82
C VAL A 322 -17.08 16.51 -2.49
N PRO A 323 -16.11 16.40 -1.56
CA PRO A 323 -15.21 17.50 -1.28
C PRO A 323 -14.41 17.96 -2.51
N PRO A 324 -14.13 19.28 -2.66
CA PRO A 324 -13.33 19.79 -3.78
C PRO A 324 -11.97 19.09 -3.92
N ASP A 325 -11.26 18.87 -2.82
CA ASP A 325 -9.93 18.24 -2.83
C ASP A 325 -9.98 16.78 -3.31
N VAL A 326 -11.08 16.06 -3.05
CA VAL A 326 -11.32 14.72 -3.58
C VAL A 326 -11.58 14.77 -5.08
N ARG A 327 -12.35 15.76 -5.57
CA ARG A 327 -12.55 15.95 -7.02
C ARG A 327 -11.22 16.21 -7.72
N ASP A 328 -10.40 17.10 -7.18
CA ASP A 328 -9.10 17.45 -7.74
C ASP A 328 -8.18 16.22 -7.78
N MET A 329 -8.18 15.43 -6.69
CA MET A 329 -7.42 14.20 -6.59
C MET A 329 -7.85 13.17 -7.64
N VAL A 330 -9.15 13.00 -7.88
CA VAL A 330 -9.63 12.12 -8.95
C VAL A 330 -9.20 12.64 -10.34
N GLY A 331 -9.31 13.95 -10.59
CA GLY A 331 -8.81 14.59 -11.80
C GLY A 331 -7.35 14.24 -12.11
N ARG A 332 -6.51 14.22 -11.07
CA ARG A 332 -5.09 13.86 -11.19
C ARG A 332 -4.83 12.37 -11.40
N ILE A 333 -5.66 11.49 -10.84
CA ILE A 333 -5.45 10.04 -10.93
C ILE A 333 -5.96 9.48 -12.26
N TYR A 334 -7.03 10.05 -12.81
CA TYR A 334 -7.70 9.56 -14.02
C TYR A 334 -7.71 10.57 -15.18
N PRO A 335 -6.61 11.29 -15.48
CA PRO A 335 -6.63 12.34 -16.50
C PRO A 335 -7.06 11.81 -17.88
N ASP A 336 -6.68 10.57 -18.21
CA ASP A 336 -7.04 9.91 -19.46
C ASP A 336 -8.55 9.67 -19.58
N ASP A 337 -9.27 9.42 -18.48
CA ASP A 337 -10.73 9.25 -18.51
C ASP A 337 -11.43 10.57 -18.87
N PHE A 338 -10.97 11.69 -18.29
CA PHE A 338 -11.54 13.01 -18.58
C PHE A 338 -11.30 13.40 -20.04
N ALA A 339 -10.06 13.21 -20.52
CA ALA A 339 -9.69 13.50 -21.89
C ALA A 339 -10.44 12.62 -22.90
N ALA A 340 -10.54 11.31 -22.63
CA ALA A 340 -11.14 10.36 -23.57
C ALA A 340 -12.67 10.48 -23.70
N PHE A 341 -13.36 10.88 -22.63
CA PHE A 341 -14.83 10.84 -22.59
C PHE A 341 -15.50 12.22 -22.45
N GLY A 342 -14.71 13.30 -22.52
CA GLY A 342 -15.25 14.66 -22.49
C GLY A 342 -16.00 14.99 -21.20
N TYR A 343 -15.54 14.46 -20.05
CA TYR A 343 -16.12 14.79 -18.73
C TYR A 343 -15.69 16.18 -18.23
N GLY A 344 -15.37 17.11 -19.13
CA GLY A 344 -14.78 18.41 -18.83
C GLY A 344 -13.29 18.30 -18.48
N VAL A 345 -12.46 19.14 -19.11
CA VAL A 345 -11.04 19.24 -18.73
C VAL A 345 -11.01 20.02 -17.41
N TYR A 346 -10.37 19.46 -16.38
CA TYR A 346 -9.98 20.27 -15.23
C TYR A 346 -9.16 21.45 -15.77
N PRO A 347 -9.52 22.72 -15.50
CA PRO A 347 -8.82 23.84 -16.11
C PRO A 347 -7.33 23.68 -15.83
N ALA A 348 -6.52 23.69 -16.89
CA ALA A 348 -5.08 23.42 -16.86
C ALA A 348 -4.25 24.46 -16.06
N GLY A 349 -4.92 25.28 -15.24
CA GLY A 349 -4.35 26.23 -14.30
C GLY A 349 -4.87 26.07 -12.86
N SER A 350 -5.56 24.97 -12.52
CA SER A 350 -5.75 24.62 -11.10
C SER A 350 -4.36 24.52 -10.47
N THR A 351 -4.17 25.24 -9.36
CA THR A 351 -2.93 25.28 -8.57
C THR A 351 -2.16 23.96 -8.63
N PRO A 352 -0.83 23.98 -8.86
CA PRO A 352 -0.02 22.77 -8.87
C PRO A 352 -0.38 21.92 -7.66
N PRO A 353 -0.37 20.58 -7.80
CA PRO A 353 -0.80 19.69 -6.72
C PRO A 353 -0.15 20.17 -5.42
N PRO A 354 -0.89 20.22 -4.29
CA PRO A 354 -0.25 20.49 -3.02
C PRO A 354 0.95 19.56 -2.94
N PRO A 355 2.16 20.07 -2.62
CA PRO A 355 3.38 19.28 -2.69
C PRO A 355 3.15 17.96 -1.95
N ARG A 356 3.79 16.86 -2.36
CA ARG A 356 3.64 15.60 -1.63
C ARG A 356 3.91 15.86 -0.15
N VAL A 357 3.32 15.12 0.78
CA VAL A 357 3.58 15.38 2.20
C VAL A 357 5.09 15.40 2.49
N VAL A 358 5.87 14.51 1.88
CA VAL A 358 7.34 14.53 1.99
C VAL A 358 7.94 15.82 1.42
N ASP A 359 7.40 16.34 0.33
CA ASP A 359 7.84 17.61 -0.26
C ASP A 359 7.40 18.80 0.60
N GLN A 360 6.21 18.77 1.22
CA GLN A 360 5.78 19.80 2.19
C GLN A 360 6.69 19.79 3.42
N LEU A 361 7.03 18.60 3.91
CA LEU A 361 7.98 18.42 5.00
C LEU A 361 9.37 18.97 4.61
N ARG A 362 9.84 18.68 3.39
CA ARG A 362 11.10 19.25 2.86
C ARG A 362 11.03 20.76 2.68
N ALA A 363 9.94 21.29 2.14
CA ALA A 363 9.75 22.73 1.91
C ALA A 363 9.60 23.50 3.22
N SER A 364 9.08 22.87 4.28
CA SER A 364 9.05 23.44 5.63
C SER A 364 10.42 23.43 6.33
N SER A 365 11.45 22.80 5.75
CA SER A 365 12.79 22.86 6.31
C SER A 365 13.42 24.22 6.01
N VAL A 366 13.68 24.99 7.07
CA VAL A 366 14.24 26.34 7.05
C VAL A 366 15.60 26.37 6.32
N GLU A 367 15.95 27.54 5.77
CA GLU A 367 17.16 27.86 5.01
C GLU A 367 18.49 27.36 5.67
N PRO A 368 19.57 27.19 4.90
CA PRO A 368 20.69 26.29 5.23
C PRO A 368 21.59 26.66 6.42
N GLU A 369 21.60 27.91 6.89
CA GLU A 369 22.82 28.42 7.55
C GLU A 369 23.01 28.07 9.04
N GLU A 370 22.00 27.54 9.74
CA GLU A 370 22.21 27.05 11.12
C GLU A 370 21.18 26.00 11.53
N ARG A 371 21.07 24.92 10.75
CA ARG A 371 20.10 23.85 11.04
C ARG A 371 20.45 23.14 12.35
N VAL A 372 19.78 23.54 13.42
CA VAL A 372 19.64 22.75 14.66
C VAL A 372 19.23 21.34 14.24
N ARG A 373 20.10 20.35 14.50
CA ARG A 373 19.82 18.96 14.17
C ARG A 373 18.58 18.53 14.94
N GLY A 374 17.58 18.00 14.22
CA GLY A 374 16.41 17.43 14.86
C GLY A 374 16.82 16.26 15.76
N VAL A 375 16.16 16.13 16.92
CA VAL A 375 16.37 15.00 17.83
C VAL A 375 15.33 13.91 17.56
N MET A 376 15.80 12.73 17.23
CA MET A 376 15.00 11.51 17.15
C MET A 376 15.07 10.77 18.48
N HIS A 377 13.95 10.69 19.16
CA HIS A 377 13.86 9.97 20.43
C HIS A 377 13.53 8.50 20.19
N THR A 378 13.97 7.65 21.12
CA THR A 378 13.37 6.35 21.35
C THR A 378 13.19 6.15 22.86
N PHE A 379 12.44 5.13 23.25
CA PHE A 379 12.29 4.76 24.65
C PHE A 379 12.81 3.35 24.85
N PHE A 380 13.76 3.21 25.78
CA PHE A 380 14.34 1.92 26.13
C PHE A 380 14.54 1.81 27.63
N GLN A 381 13.96 0.76 28.21
CA GLN A 381 14.19 0.36 29.58
C GLN A 381 14.57 -1.13 29.56
N PRO A 382 15.80 -1.51 29.95
CA PRO A 382 16.18 -2.91 30.03
C PRO A 382 15.23 -3.69 30.95
N LEU A 383 14.61 -4.73 30.40
CA LEU A 383 13.89 -5.73 31.19
C LEU A 383 14.84 -6.90 31.46
N GLN A 384 14.89 -7.39 32.71
CA GLN A 384 15.90 -8.33 33.21
C GLN A 384 16.09 -9.59 32.36
N ARG A 385 15.12 -9.98 31.52
CA ARG A 385 15.15 -11.28 30.86
C ARG A 385 16.02 -11.38 29.61
N ARG A 386 16.29 -10.33 28.81
CA ARG A 386 17.09 -10.43 27.55
C ARG A 386 17.69 -9.10 27.05
N PRO A 387 18.61 -8.44 27.78
CA PRO A 387 19.11 -7.13 27.38
C PRO A 387 19.98 -7.14 26.11
N ALA A 388 20.81 -8.17 25.89
CA ALA A 388 21.85 -8.14 24.86
C ALA A 388 21.32 -7.89 23.44
N GLY A 389 20.31 -8.64 23.00
CA GLY A 389 19.73 -8.45 21.66
C GLY A 389 18.99 -7.13 21.47
N GLN A 390 18.43 -6.56 22.55
CA GLN A 390 17.76 -5.26 22.50
C GLN A 390 18.76 -4.11 22.46
N LEU A 391 19.89 -4.23 23.18
CA LEU A 391 20.99 -3.26 23.13
C LEU A 391 21.62 -3.21 21.73
N GLN A 392 21.84 -4.36 21.10
CA GLN A 392 22.31 -4.41 19.70
C GLN A 392 21.31 -3.77 18.73
N LEU A 393 20.01 -3.99 18.95
CA LEU A 393 18.96 -3.36 18.16
C LEU A 393 18.98 -1.84 18.31
N LEU A 394 19.12 -1.35 19.54
CA LEU A 394 19.23 0.07 19.87
C LEU A 394 20.45 0.70 19.20
N GLN A 395 21.59 0.00 19.19
CA GLN A 395 22.79 0.46 18.50
C GLN A 395 22.56 0.62 16.99
N VAL A 396 21.97 -0.38 16.32
CA VAL A 396 21.65 -0.29 14.88
C VAL A 396 20.69 0.87 14.60
N TRP A 397 19.70 1.06 15.48
CA TRP A 397 18.79 2.21 15.40
C TRP A 397 19.53 3.54 15.50
N GLU A 398 20.41 3.68 16.49
CA GLU A 398 21.16 4.91 16.74
C GLU A 398 22.08 5.26 15.57
N GLU A 399 22.84 4.27 15.08
CA GLU A 399 23.70 4.40 13.91
C GLU A 399 22.90 4.83 12.67
N ALA A 400 21.72 4.23 12.46
CA ALA A 400 20.88 4.52 11.31
C ALA A 400 20.33 5.95 11.32
N TRP A 401 19.84 6.42 12.46
CA TRP A 401 19.31 7.78 12.59
C TRP A 401 20.40 8.85 12.57
N LYS A 402 21.56 8.60 13.20
CA LYS A 402 22.73 9.48 13.08
C LYS A 402 23.21 9.61 11.63
N ALA A 403 23.28 8.49 10.90
CA ALA A 403 23.64 8.50 9.48
C ALA A 403 22.63 9.28 8.61
N ALA A 404 21.35 9.29 8.99
CA ALA A 404 20.33 10.13 8.35
C ALA A 404 20.44 11.63 8.71
N GLY A 405 21.36 12.00 9.60
CA GLY A 405 21.62 13.37 10.02
C GLY A 405 20.76 13.85 11.18
N TRP A 406 20.23 12.94 11.99
CA TRP A 406 19.50 13.24 13.21
C TRP A 406 20.40 13.08 14.44
N GLU A 407 20.15 13.89 15.47
CA GLU A 407 20.62 13.56 16.81
C GLU A 407 19.72 12.49 17.40
N THR A 408 20.27 11.63 18.25
CA THR A 408 19.53 10.53 18.86
C THR A 408 19.50 10.69 20.37
N ARG A 409 18.33 10.45 20.96
CA ARG A 409 18.17 10.48 22.41
C ARG A 409 17.38 9.28 22.89
N VAL A 410 18.00 8.45 23.73
CA VAL A 410 17.35 7.29 24.35
C VAL A 410 16.74 7.73 25.67
N LEU A 411 15.41 7.75 25.72
CA LEU A 411 14.65 8.02 26.93
C LEU A 411 14.46 6.74 27.73
N SER A 412 14.33 6.88 29.05
CA SER A 412 14.20 5.78 30.01
C SER A 412 13.07 6.03 30.99
N LEU A 413 12.85 5.08 31.92
CA LEU A 413 11.93 5.27 33.03
C LEU A 413 12.31 6.46 33.92
N ALA A 414 13.61 6.77 34.02
CA ALA A 414 14.08 7.92 34.79
C ALA A 414 13.60 9.25 34.18
N ASP A 415 13.56 9.36 32.86
CA ASP A 415 13.04 10.55 32.19
C ASP A 415 11.56 10.78 32.49
N ALA A 416 10.76 9.70 32.49
CA ALA A 416 9.33 9.77 32.83
C ALA A 416 9.10 10.15 34.31
N ARG A 417 9.93 9.63 35.22
CA ARG A 417 9.84 9.91 36.67
C ARG A 417 10.08 11.36 37.06
N ARG A 418 10.67 12.16 36.17
CA ARG A 418 10.78 13.62 36.38
C ARG A 418 9.42 14.33 36.31
N HIS A 419 8.39 13.67 35.78
CA HIS A 419 7.05 14.25 35.69
C HIS A 419 6.35 14.19 37.06
N ALA A 420 5.80 15.32 37.53
CA ALA A 420 5.15 15.40 38.84
C ALA A 420 3.95 14.43 39.00
N GLU A 421 3.26 14.12 37.90
CA GLU A 421 2.13 13.18 37.88
C GLU A 421 2.54 11.70 37.68
N PHE A 422 3.84 11.37 37.69
CA PHE A 422 4.31 10.02 37.32
C PHE A 422 3.63 8.91 38.13
N GLU A 423 3.57 9.05 39.45
CA GLU A 423 2.97 8.03 40.32
C GLU A 423 1.46 7.88 40.08
N ALA A 424 0.73 9.00 39.92
CA ALA A 424 -0.70 8.99 39.65
C ALA A 424 -1.03 8.37 38.28
N PHE A 425 -0.24 8.70 37.25
CA PHE A 425 -0.39 8.12 35.91
C PHE A 425 -0.05 6.63 35.92
N SER A 426 1.07 6.25 36.53
CA SER A 426 1.49 4.85 36.68
C SER A 426 0.38 4.01 37.32
N ALA A 427 -0.20 4.48 38.43
CA ALA A 427 -1.29 3.80 39.12
C ALA A 427 -2.52 3.58 38.20
N ARG A 428 -2.83 4.50 37.29
CA ARG A 428 -3.91 4.35 36.30
C ARG A 428 -3.57 3.38 35.17
N VAL A 429 -2.32 3.40 34.67
CA VAL A 429 -1.84 2.44 33.66
C VAL A 429 -1.98 1.01 34.18
N TRP A 430 -1.70 0.76 35.47
CA TRP A 430 -1.89 -0.56 36.09
C TRP A 430 -3.35 -1.02 36.18
N GLN A 431 -4.32 -0.15 35.90
CA GLN A 431 -5.74 -0.52 35.78
C GLN A 431 -6.12 -0.99 34.37
N VAL A 432 -5.25 -0.78 33.38
CA VAL A 432 -5.40 -1.28 32.01
C VAL A 432 -5.14 -2.80 32.02
N PRO A 433 -5.85 -3.61 31.21
CA PRO A 433 -5.57 -5.06 31.11
C PRO A 433 -4.28 -5.33 30.32
N LEU A 434 -3.14 -5.14 30.98
CA LEU A 434 -1.78 -5.46 30.52
C LEU A 434 -1.52 -6.96 30.76
N GLU A 435 -1.62 -7.81 29.73
CA GLU A 435 -1.62 -9.27 29.92
C GLU A 435 -0.23 -9.91 30.04
N SER A 436 0.21 -10.65 29.00
CA SER A 436 1.28 -11.66 29.06
C SER A 436 2.67 -11.11 29.35
N ASN A 437 2.86 -9.79 29.21
CA ASN A 437 4.09 -9.10 29.56
C ASN A 437 3.76 -7.70 30.12
N PRO A 438 3.18 -7.65 31.34
CA PRO A 438 2.57 -6.44 31.85
C PRO A 438 3.59 -5.32 32.05
N GLN A 439 4.84 -5.68 32.37
CA GLN A 439 5.94 -4.72 32.48
C GLN A 439 6.28 -4.07 31.14
N TYR A 440 6.35 -4.85 30.06
CA TYR A 440 6.60 -4.30 28.72
C TYR A 440 5.46 -3.39 28.28
N ASP A 441 4.21 -3.85 28.43
CA ASP A 441 3.06 -3.07 28.01
C ASP A 441 2.88 -1.80 28.87
N TYR A 442 3.17 -1.88 30.17
CA TYR A 442 3.26 -0.71 31.05
C TYR A 442 4.28 0.32 30.51
N LEU A 443 5.48 -0.13 30.14
CA LEU A 443 6.50 0.73 29.57
C LEU A 443 6.08 1.35 28.23
N CYS A 444 5.26 0.65 27.43
CA CYS A 444 4.66 1.22 26.23
C CYS A 444 3.76 2.42 26.53
N TYR A 445 3.06 2.49 27.66
CA TYR A 445 2.31 3.69 28.08
C TYR A 445 3.22 4.76 28.70
N VAL A 446 4.22 4.36 29.49
CA VAL A 446 5.11 5.31 30.19
C VAL A 446 5.96 6.14 29.23
N ARG A 447 6.33 5.61 28.05
CA ARG A 447 7.13 6.37 27.08
C ARG A 447 6.49 7.67 26.62
N TYR A 448 5.15 7.77 26.63
CA TYR A 448 4.45 9.00 26.26
C TYR A 448 4.72 10.11 27.30
N MET A 449 4.81 9.75 28.57
CA MET A 449 5.21 10.66 29.64
C MET A 449 6.70 11.02 29.57
N ALA A 450 7.56 10.08 29.18
CA ALA A 450 8.98 10.39 28.93
C ALA A 450 9.13 11.40 27.78
N MET A 451 8.38 11.24 26.69
CA MET A 451 8.36 12.17 25.55
C MET A 451 7.84 13.55 25.95
N GLU A 452 6.79 13.62 26.76
CA GLU A 452 6.31 14.89 27.31
C GLU A 452 7.39 15.57 28.16
N ALA A 453 8.01 14.85 29.09
CA ALA A 453 9.06 15.36 29.96
C ALA A 453 10.33 15.79 29.19
N ALA A 454 10.52 15.27 27.98
CA ALA A 454 11.59 15.67 27.07
C ALA A 454 11.26 16.94 26.25
N GLY A 455 10.05 17.50 26.37
CA GLY A 455 9.59 18.67 25.60
C GLY A 455 8.84 18.31 24.30
N GLY A 456 8.52 17.03 24.09
CA GLY A 456 7.91 16.52 22.87
C GLY A 456 8.95 16.19 21.79
N GLY A 457 8.57 16.32 20.52
CA GLY A 457 9.44 16.01 19.38
C GLY A 457 9.03 14.76 18.61
N TRP A 458 10.02 14.18 17.93
CA TRP A 458 9.90 12.94 17.17
C TRP A 458 10.31 11.73 18.01
N MET A 459 9.55 10.64 17.91
CA MET A 459 9.86 9.35 18.53
C MET A 459 9.75 8.23 17.50
N SER A 460 10.70 7.29 17.54
CA SER A 460 10.60 6.01 16.83
C SER A 460 10.86 4.83 17.75
N ASP A 461 10.23 3.70 17.49
CA ASP A 461 10.62 2.43 18.09
C ASP A 461 12.02 2.05 17.60
N MET A 462 12.77 1.32 18.43
CA MET A 462 14.10 0.83 18.07
C MET A 462 14.08 -0.13 16.87
N ASP A 463 12.90 -0.61 16.43
CA ASP A 463 12.74 -1.42 15.22
C ASP A 463 12.28 -0.62 13.98
N VAL A 464 12.49 0.70 13.98
CA VAL A 464 12.21 1.59 12.85
C VAL A 464 13.48 2.24 12.31
N LEU A 465 13.68 2.13 10.98
CA LEU A 465 14.84 2.68 10.26
C LEU A 465 14.45 3.86 9.38
N PRO A 466 15.25 4.93 9.29
CA PRO A 466 15.02 6.03 8.36
C PRO A 466 15.26 5.58 6.92
N VAL A 467 14.45 6.11 6.00
CA VAL A 467 14.56 5.87 4.54
C VAL A 467 14.74 7.18 3.79
N SER A 468 13.75 8.07 3.85
CA SER A 468 13.78 9.39 3.19
C SER A 468 13.43 10.52 4.15
N MET A 469 13.79 10.37 5.43
CA MET A 469 13.48 11.37 6.46
C MET A 469 14.32 12.65 6.26
N PRO A 470 13.71 13.83 6.06
CA PRO A 470 14.45 15.10 5.96
C PRO A 470 15.14 15.45 7.28
N ARG A 471 16.26 16.18 7.21
CA ARG A 471 16.97 16.70 8.39
C ARG A 471 16.26 17.92 8.98
N GLY A 472 16.28 18.05 10.30
CA GLY A 472 15.82 19.28 10.98
C GLY A 472 14.33 19.55 10.79
N LEU A 473 13.52 18.49 10.71
CA LEU A 473 12.10 18.62 10.43
C LEU A 473 11.37 19.14 11.67
N GLY A 474 10.76 20.33 11.54
CA GLY A 474 9.82 20.84 12.54
C GLY A 474 8.65 19.87 12.76
N LEU A 475 7.90 20.10 13.83
CA LEU A 475 6.72 19.29 14.11
C LEU A 475 5.61 19.60 13.10
N PRO A 476 5.14 18.63 12.30
CA PRO A 476 4.09 18.88 11.32
C PRO A 476 2.74 19.05 12.01
N HIS A 477 1.74 19.46 11.22
CA HIS A 477 0.36 19.64 11.70
C HIS A 477 0.27 20.53 12.96
N ALA A 478 1.09 21.58 13.02
CA ALA A 478 1.18 22.48 14.18
C ALA A 478 1.46 21.76 15.51
N GLY A 479 2.26 20.68 15.47
CA GLY A 479 2.61 19.92 16.65
C GLY A 479 1.53 18.96 17.15
N ARG A 480 0.45 18.75 16.40
CA ARG A 480 -0.58 17.74 16.71
C ARG A 480 0.01 16.34 16.76
N PHE A 481 -0.53 15.51 17.64
CA PHE A 481 -0.12 14.11 17.73
C PHE A 481 -0.35 13.39 16.40
N THR A 482 0.74 12.94 15.77
CA THR A 482 0.73 12.38 14.42
C THR A 482 1.37 11.00 14.43
N VAL A 483 0.65 9.99 13.93
CA VAL A 483 1.10 8.58 13.88
C VAL A 483 1.32 8.17 12.44
N TYR A 484 2.55 7.81 12.07
CA TYR A 484 2.93 7.60 10.66
C TYR A 484 2.71 6.17 10.13
N LEU A 485 2.20 5.28 10.99
CA LEU A 485 1.76 3.94 10.66
C LEU A 485 0.34 3.68 11.18
N SER A 486 -0.56 4.63 10.89
CA SER A 486 -1.98 4.62 11.26
C SER A 486 -2.30 4.50 12.75
N CYS A 487 -2.25 3.32 13.34
CA CYS A 487 -2.51 3.07 14.77
C CYS A 487 -1.36 2.32 15.45
N ILE A 488 -0.24 2.13 14.75
CA ILE A 488 0.99 1.55 15.29
C ILE A 488 1.89 2.72 15.69
N PRO A 489 2.09 2.98 16.99
CA PRO A 489 2.90 4.10 17.49
C PRO A 489 4.41 3.79 17.44
N SER A 490 4.87 3.26 16.31
CA SER A 490 6.29 2.98 16.09
C SER A 490 7.03 4.15 15.48
N PHE A 491 6.31 5.12 14.91
CA PHE A 491 6.87 6.38 14.46
C PHE A 491 5.84 7.48 14.66
N VAL A 492 6.17 8.47 15.50
CA VAL A 492 5.24 9.46 16.02
C VAL A 492 5.93 10.82 16.16
N SER A 493 5.17 11.90 15.95
CA SER A 493 5.59 13.26 16.30
C SER A 493 4.47 13.97 17.05
N ALA A 494 4.83 14.78 18.05
CA ALA A 494 3.89 15.66 18.74
C ALA A 494 4.63 16.74 19.56
N SER A 495 3.92 17.82 19.88
CA SER A 495 4.33 18.77 20.93
C SER A 495 4.18 18.15 22.32
N ALA A 496 4.86 18.69 23.33
CA ALA A 496 4.71 18.21 24.72
C ALA A 496 3.23 18.16 25.19
N ALA A 497 2.46 19.20 24.87
CA ALA A 497 1.04 19.28 25.22
C ALA A 497 0.21 18.18 24.53
N GLU A 498 0.55 17.82 23.30
CA GLU A 498 -0.13 16.76 22.56
C GLU A 498 0.26 15.36 23.03
N TRP A 499 1.53 15.16 23.44
CA TRP A 499 1.94 13.94 24.16
C TRP A 499 1.14 13.76 25.46
N ARG A 500 1.00 14.84 26.26
CA ARG A 500 0.16 14.86 27.47
C ARG A 500 -1.27 14.47 27.16
N ARG A 501 -1.93 15.20 26.24
CA ARG A 501 -3.33 14.95 25.90
C ARG A 501 -3.56 13.50 25.46
N MET A 502 -2.67 12.97 24.64
CA MET A 502 -2.82 11.61 24.12
C MET A 502 -2.53 10.52 25.16
N ARG A 503 -1.56 10.70 26.07
CA ARG A 503 -1.35 9.71 27.15
C ARG A 503 -2.60 9.55 28.02
N GLU A 504 -3.27 10.67 28.32
CA GLU A 504 -4.49 10.67 29.13
C GLU A 504 -5.63 9.93 28.42
N LEU A 505 -5.91 10.29 27.17
CA LEU A 505 -6.94 9.64 26.36
C LEU A 505 -6.71 8.13 26.20
N MET A 506 -5.45 7.71 26.02
CA MET A 506 -5.11 6.31 25.82
C MET A 506 -5.29 5.49 27.10
N VAL A 507 -4.88 6.03 28.25
CA VAL A 507 -5.10 5.37 29.54
C VAL A 507 -6.58 5.30 29.87
N ASP A 508 -7.35 6.38 29.67
CA ASP A 508 -8.79 6.38 29.92
C ASP A 508 -9.52 5.31 29.10
N VAL A 509 -9.18 5.20 27.81
CA VAL A 509 -9.70 4.14 26.95
C VAL A 509 -9.31 2.76 27.47
N GLY A 510 -8.05 2.56 27.86
CA GLY A 510 -7.58 1.28 28.37
C GLY A 510 -8.23 0.88 29.69
N SER A 511 -8.33 1.81 30.64
CA SER A 511 -8.95 1.58 31.96
C SER A 511 -10.44 1.26 31.83
N ALA A 512 -11.15 1.89 30.88
CA ALA A 512 -12.55 1.56 30.59
C ALA A 512 -12.75 0.11 30.12
N LYS A 513 -11.72 -0.53 29.57
CA LYS A 513 -11.78 -1.92 29.07
C LYS A 513 -11.56 -2.98 30.15
N ARG A 514 -11.17 -2.58 31.38
CA ARG A 514 -10.83 -3.48 32.49
C ARG A 514 -11.86 -4.59 32.76
N LYS A 515 -13.16 -4.30 32.59
CA LYS A 515 -14.25 -5.27 32.88
C LYS A 515 -14.66 -6.11 31.67
N THR A 516 -14.42 -5.64 30.46
CA THR A 516 -15.02 -6.20 29.24
C THR A 516 -14.02 -6.88 28.33
N TRP A 517 -12.73 -6.64 28.55
CA TRP A 517 -11.68 -7.06 27.64
C TRP A 517 -10.81 -8.14 28.29
N THR A 518 -10.87 -9.34 27.73
CA THR A 518 -10.17 -10.54 28.21
C THR A 518 -8.88 -10.84 27.44
N LYS A 519 -8.36 -9.83 26.75
CA LYS A 519 -7.16 -9.90 25.90
C LYS A 519 -6.20 -8.77 26.26
N LEU A 520 -4.98 -8.82 25.73
CA LEU A 520 -4.00 -7.75 25.85
C LEU A 520 -4.59 -6.41 25.37
N PHE A 521 -4.39 -5.33 26.14
CA PHE A 521 -4.72 -3.96 25.75
C PHE A 521 -3.48 -3.04 25.82
N SER A 522 -2.62 -3.17 24.80
CA SER A 522 -1.46 -2.29 24.64
C SER A 522 -1.82 -0.89 24.11
N ASP A 523 -0.85 0.00 24.08
CA ASP A 523 -0.98 1.35 23.52
C ASP A 523 -1.42 1.36 22.03
N MET A 524 -1.04 0.35 21.26
CA MET A 524 -1.56 0.09 19.91
C MET A 524 -3.08 -0.13 19.88
N HIS A 525 -3.61 -0.83 20.89
CA HIS A 525 -5.05 -1.08 21.00
C HIS A 525 -5.79 0.20 21.41
N ALA A 526 -5.23 0.98 22.33
CA ALA A 526 -5.75 2.30 22.70
C ALA A 526 -5.84 3.23 21.47
N LEU A 527 -4.77 3.34 20.68
CA LEU A 527 -4.80 4.15 19.45
C LEU A 527 -5.78 3.62 18.40
N LYS A 528 -5.88 2.29 18.26
CA LYS A 528 -6.85 1.69 17.34
C LYS A 528 -8.29 2.06 17.73
N GLU A 529 -8.64 1.97 19.01
CA GLU A 529 -9.97 2.37 19.51
C GLU A 529 -10.20 3.88 19.31
N LEU A 530 -9.21 4.73 19.62
CA LEU A 530 -9.30 6.18 19.41
C LEU A 530 -9.50 6.53 17.93
N ARG A 531 -8.90 5.76 17.01
CA ARG A 531 -9.08 5.90 15.55
C ARG A 531 -10.49 5.54 15.08
N GLU A 532 -11.20 4.68 15.82
CA GLU A 532 -12.53 4.20 15.47
C GLU A 532 -13.65 5.12 16.03
N ARG A 533 -13.28 6.20 16.74
CA ARG A 533 -14.22 7.25 17.18
C ARG A 533 -14.67 8.14 16.02
N ALA A 534 -15.82 8.81 16.21
CA ALA A 534 -16.37 9.75 15.23
C ALA A 534 -15.43 10.93 14.95
N GLU A 535 -14.75 11.41 16.00
CA GLU A 535 -13.67 12.38 15.89
C GLU A 535 -12.35 11.68 16.25
N VAL A 536 -11.44 11.58 15.29
CA VAL A 536 -10.12 10.98 15.52
C VAL A 536 -9.25 12.00 16.23
N PRO A 537 -8.79 11.73 17.47
CA PRO A 537 -8.12 12.73 18.29
C PRO A 537 -6.65 12.95 17.89
N TYR A 538 -6.20 12.39 16.77
CA TYR A 538 -4.82 12.45 16.29
C TYR A 538 -4.78 12.40 14.74
N VAL A 539 -3.63 12.66 14.14
CA VAL A 539 -3.44 12.64 12.68
C VAL A 539 -2.84 11.30 12.24
N PRO A 540 -3.61 10.37 11.65
CA PRO A 540 -3.06 9.14 11.10
C PRO A 540 -2.42 9.40 9.72
N MET A 541 -1.20 8.91 9.52
CA MET A 541 -0.51 8.92 8.24
C MET A 541 -0.01 7.51 7.87
N TRP A 542 0.37 7.36 6.60
CA TRP A 542 0.86 6.10 6.01
C TRP A 542 2.22 6.30 5.34
N LEU A 543 3.15 6.92 6.07
CA LEU A 543 4.48 7.25 5.57
C LEU A 543 5.57 6.29 6.09
N VAL A 544 5.17 5.24 6.82
CA VAL A 544 6.04 4.15 7.25
C VAL A 544 5.71 2.88 6.47
N ALA A 545 6.72 2.24 5.91
CA ALA A 545 6.56 0.99 5.20
C ALA A 545 6.65 -0.24 6.13
N ASP A 546 5.90 -1.29 5.78
CA ASP A 546 6.07 -2.62 6.40
C ASP A 546 7.40 -3.23 5.96
N GLY A 547 8.25 -3.55 6.94
CA GLY A 547 9.60 -4.09 6.72
C GLY A 547 9.66 -5.34 5.86
N SER A 548 8.62 -6.18 5.86
CA SER A 548 8.61 -7.39 5.02
C SER A 548 8.44 -7.06 3.54
N LYS A 549 7.76 -5.96 3.21
CA LYS A 549 7.63 -5.49 1.82
C LYS A 549 8.91 -4.82 1.37
N PHE A 550 9.53 -4.07 2.28
CA PHE A 550 10.82 -3.42 2.04
C PHE A 550 11.92 -4.45 1.76
N ALA A 551 12.16 -5.38 2.70
CA ALA A 551 13.20 -6.39 2.59
C ALA A 551 13.06 -7.28 1.32
N ARG A 552 11.83 -7.66 0.94
CA ARG A 552 11.60 -8.45 -0.28
C ARG A 552 11.93 -7.71 -1.58
N ARG A 553 11.78 -6.38 -1.60
CA ARG A 553 12.04 -5.57 -2.79
C ARG A 553 13.51 -5.13 -2.90
N MET A 554 14.23 -5.03 -1.78
CA MET A 554 15.67 -4.75 -1.78
C MET A 554 16.50 -5.80 -2.54
N ASN A 555 15.99 -7.03 -2.66
CA ASN A 555 16.65 -8.11 -3.42
C ASN A 555 16.48 -8.00 -4.95
N ARG A 556 15.89 -6.90 -5.45
CA ARG A 556 15.67 -6.67 -6.88
C ARG A 556 16.45 -5.44 -7.33
N SER A 557 17.38 -5.62 -8.26
CA SER A 557 18.32 -4.60 -8.73
C SER A 557 17.68 -3.42 -9.47
N ASP A 558 16.39 -3.51 -9.85
CA ASP A 558 15.72 -2.63 -10.79
C ASP A 558 14.70 -1.65 -10.17
N VAL A 559 14.38 -1.74 -8.85
CA VAL A 559 13.19 -1.04 -8.29
C VAL A 559 13.44 -0.19 -7.03
N VAL A 560 14.67 0.02 -6.57
CA VAL A 560 14.81 0.33 -5.14
C VAL A 560 14.50 1.78 -4.78
N CYS A 561 15.18 2.80 -5.31
CA CYS A 561 15.16 4.11 -4.61
C CYS A 561 13.90 4.95 -4.85
N THR A 562 13.42 5.04 -6.10
CA THR A 562 12.26 5.89 -6.45
C THR A 562 10.95 5.35 -5.87
N ALA A 563 10.83 4.04 -5.70
CA ALA A 563 9.65 3.40 -5.11
C ALA A 563 9.48 3.73 -3.61
N TRP A 564 10.54 4.20 -2.95
CA TRP A 564 10.56 4.54 -1.54
C TRP A 564 10.78 6.03 -1.26
N ALA A 565 10.82 6.88 -2.30
CA ALA A 565 11.03 8.32 -2.15
C ALA A 565 9.96 9.03 -1.29
N ASP A 566 8.75 8.44 -1.23
CA ASP A 566 7.62 8.94 -0.42
C ASP A 566 7.50 8.24 0.94
N VAL A 567 8.45 7.39 1.32
CA VAL A 567 8.47 6.65 2.60
C VAL A 567 9.51 7.25 3.52
N LEU A 568 9.06 7.75 4.67
CA LEU A 568 9.94 8.37 5.66
C LEU A 568 10.80 7.33 6.38
N ALA A 569 10.20 6.20 6.74
CA ALA A 569 10.84 5.15 7.52
C ALA A 569 10.27 3.76 7.24
N VAL A 570 10.95 2.72 7.70
CA VAL A 570 10.54 1.31 7.58
C VAL A 570 10.42 0.69 8.96
N HIS A 571 9.30 0.04 9.25
CA HIS A 571 9.06 -0.65 10.53
C HIS A 571 9.30 -2.16 10.42
N MET A 572 10.34 -2.65 11.09
CA MET A 572 10.74 -4.06 11.17
C MET A 572 10.07 -4.80 12.34
N SER A 573 8.74 -4.68 12.40
CA SER A 573 7.91 -5.29 13.43
C SER A 573 8.08 -6.81 13.54
N HIS A 574 7.66 -7.38 14.67
CA HIS A 574 7.52 -8.84 14.85
C HIS A 574 6.73 -9.50 13.70
N ASN A 575 5.65 -8.86 13.24
CA ASN A 575 4.83 -9.35 12.14
C ASN A 575 5.57 -9.30 10.80
N ALA A 576 6.38 -8.26 10.57
CA ALA A 576 7.21 -8.16 9.37
C ALA A 576 8.21 -9.32 9.29
N LEU A 577 8.91 -9.63 10.38
CA LEU A 577 9.84 -10.76 10.43
C LEU A 577 9.12 -12.10 10.23
N LYS A 578 7.96 -12.29 10.87
CA LYS A 578 7.15 -13.50 10.67
C LYS A 578 6.76 -13.70 9.19
N LYS A 579 6.40 -12.63 8.48
CA LYS A 579 6.09 -12.68 7.03
C LYS A 579 7.31 -13.02 6.16
N LEU A 580 8.52 -12.76 6.64
CA LEU A 580 9.77 -13.16 6.00
C LEU A 580 10.19 -14.60 6.38
N GLY A 581 9.41 -15.30 7.20
CA GLY A 581 9.78 -16.62 7.71
C GLY A 581 10.84 -16.59 8.81
N LEU A 582 11.10 -15.41 9.39
CA LEU A 582 12.16 -15.18 10.37
C LEU A 582 11.58 -15.11 11.78
N ARG A 583 12.25 -15.73 12.76
CA ARG A 583 11.86 -15.76 14.18
C ARG A 583 13.06 -15.47 15.08
N GLY A 584 12.79 -14.83 16.22
CA GLY A 584 13.81 -14.52 17.24
C GLY A 584 14.32 -13.08 17.20
N GLY A 585 14.78 -12.59 18.36
CA GLY A 585 15.25 -11.20 18.54
C GLY A 585 16.54 -10.90 17.77
N HIS A 586 17.52 -11.80 17.81
CA HIS A 586 18.80 -11.63 17.11
C HIS A 586 18.64 -11.52 15.59
N VAL A 587 17.67 -12.24 15.02
CA VAL A 587 17.38 -12.18 13.58
C VAL A 587 16.88 -10.79 13.18
N ARG A 588 16.17 -10.08 14.08
CA ARG A 588 15.76 -8.70 13.82
C ARG A 588 16.96 -7.78 13.63
N VAL A 589 17.94 -7.86 14.52
CA VAL A 589 19.16 -7.04 14.47
C VAL A 589 19.86 -7.25 13.13
N VAL A 590 20.07 -8.50 12.73
CA VAL A 590 20.70 -8.85 11.46
C VAL A 590 19.93 -8.30 10.27
N VAL A 591 18.60 -8.51 10.23
CA VAL A 591 17.76 -8.02 9.13
C VAL A 591 17.75 -6.50 9.06
N MET A 592 17.65 -5.81 10.19
CA MET A 592 17.69 -4.36 10.24
C MET A 592 19.04 -3.82 9.76
N ASN A 593 20.13 -4.38 10.28
CA ASN A 593 21.46 -3.95 9.92
C ASN A 593 21.73 -4.14 8.42
N LEU A 594 21.41 -5.32 7.88
CA LEU A 594 21.53 -5.62 6.45
C LEU A 594 20.65 -4.69 5.61
N THR A 595 19.40 -4.50 6.02
CA THR A 595 18.45 -3.65 5.29
C THR A 595 18.95 -2.21 5.22
N PHE A 596 19.43 -1.67 6.34
CA PHE A 596 19.97 -0.32 6.44
C PHE A 596 21.20 -0.14 5.54
N HIS A 597 22.15 -1.08 5.59
CA HIS A 597 23.36 -1.01 4.78
C HIS A 597 23.08 -1.12 3.28
N LEU A 598 22.24 -2.06 2.86
CA LEU A 598 21.84 -2.19 1.46
C LEU A 598 21.10 -0.94 0.97
N TRP A 599 20.21 -0.36 1.79
CA TRP A 599 19.52 0.87 1.44
C TRP A 599 20.50 2.01 1.22
N ARG A 600 21.45 2.20 2.14
CA ARG A 600 22.46 3.24 1.97
C ARG A 600 23.31 3.03 0.73
N GLN A 601 23.83 1.82 0.53
CA GLN A 601 24.69 1.52 -0.63
C GLN A 601 24.01 1.80 -1.97
N HIS A 602 22.70 1.61 -2.07
CA HIS A 602 21.98 1.75 -3.33
C HIS A 602 21.26 3.10 -3.49
N CYS A 603 20.90 3.78 -2.40
CA CYS A 603 19.92 4.88 -2.45
C CYS A 603 20.24 6.14 -1.66
N ALA A 604 21.20 6.13 -0.73
CA ALA A 604 21.55 7.29 0.10
C ALA A 604 22.96 7.78 -0.19
#